data_AF-A0A7M2YTI9-F1
#
_entry.id   AF-A0A7M2YTI9-F1
#
_cell.length_a   1.000
_cell.length_b   1.000
_cell.length_c   1.000
_cell.angle_alpha   90.00
_cell.angle_beta   90.00
_cell.angle_gamma   90.00
#
_symmetry.space_group_name_H-M   'P 1'
#
loop_
_entity.id
_entity.type
_entity.pdbx_description
1 polymer ?
#
loop_
_entity_poly.entity_id
_entity_poly.type
_entity_poly.pdbx_seq_one_letter_code
_entity_poly.pdbx_strand_id
1 'polypeptide(L)' 'MSVTAFTEVDETLVLLAESRERAERAARAVAAEGGPEHVVAALEAVDRDLLALHRRLLEETLFHVPGGDEQLALGAAS' A
#
# COMPACT_ATOMS: atom_id res chain seq x y z
N MET A 1 19.52 -9.78 5.83
CA MET A 1 18.08 -9.83 6.17
C MET A 1 17.55 -11.22 5.86
N SER A 2 16.69 -11.79 6.70
CA SER A 2 16.11 -13.13 6.48
C SER A 2 15.12 -13.10 5.32
N VAL A 3 15.14 -14.11 4.45
CA VAL A 3 14.17 -14.31 3.36
C VAL A 3 12.72 -14.24 3.87
N THR A 4 12.49 -14.73 5.09
CA THR A 4 11.18 -14.70 5.76
C THR A 4 10.64 -13.28 5.96
N ALA A 5 11.48 -12.29 6.25
CA ALA A 5 11.02 -10.93 6.53
C ALA A 5 10.45 -10.24 5.27
N PHE A 6 11.02 -10.49 4.10
CA PHE A 6 10.50 -9.98 2.84
C PHE A 6 9.24 -10.72 2.38
N THR A 7 9.13 -12.02 2.68
CA THR A 7 7.90 -12.78 2.44
C THR A 7 6.70 -12.21 3.21
N GLU A 8 6.87 -11.89 4.50
CA GLU A 8 5.79 -11.30 5.32
C GLU A 8 5.38 -9.90 4.81
N VAL A 9 6.35 -9.12 4.31
CA VAL A 9 6.08 -7.81 3.68
C VAL A 9 5.27 -7.98 2.41
N ASP A 10 5.68 -8.89 1.53
CA ASP A 10 4.98 -9.16 0.27
C ASP A 10 3.54 -9.65 0.53
N GLU A 11 3.35 -10.58 1.46
CA GLU A 11 2.02 -11.05 1.87
C GLU A 11 1.14 -9.91 2.41
N THR A 12 1.72 -9.02 3.23
CA THR A 12 1.01 -7.85 3.76
C THR A 12 0.60 -6.90 2.63
N LEU A 13 1.50 -6.65 1.66
CA LEU A 13 1.22 -5.80 0.49
C LEU A 13 0.08 -6.39 -0.36
N VAL A 14 0.04 -7.72 -0.53
CA VAL A 14 -1.05 -8.42 -1.23
C VAL A 14 -2.37 -8.23 -0.48
N LEU A 15 -2.41 -8.44 0.83
CA LEU A 15 -3.63 -8.26 1.64
C LEU A 15 -4.17 -6.81 1.59
N LEU A 16 -3.27 -5.82 1.58
CA LEU A 16 -3.66 -4.42 1.38
C LEU A 16 -4.28 -4.21 -0.01
N ALA A 17 -3.70 -4.78 -1.07
CA ALA A 17 -4.24 -4.67 -2.42
C ALA A 17 -5.62 -5.33 -2.57
N GLU A 18 -5.82 -6.52 -1.99
CA GLU A 18 -7.12 -7.20 -1.99
C GLU A 18 -8.18 -6.40 -1.22
N SER A 19 -7.79 -5.83 -0.07
CA SER A 19 -8.68 -5.00 0.75
C SER A 19 -9.14 -3.74 0.00
N ARG A 20 -8.25 -3.13 -0.79
CA ARG A 20 -8.58 -2.01 -1.68
C ARG A 20 -9.60 -2.38 -2.73
N GLU A 21 -9.34 -3.48 -3.44
CA GLU A 21 -10.26 -3.95 -4.49
C GLU A 21 -11.65 -4.24 -3.91
N ARG A 22 -11.71 -4.79 -2.68
CA ARG A 22 -12.96 -5.03 -1.97
C ARG A 22 -13.67 -3.73 -1.59
N ALA A 23 -12.96 -2.73 -1.09
CA ALA A 23 -13.53 -1.42 -0.75
C ALA A 23 -14.09 -0.71 -2.00
N GLU A 24 -13.33 -0.70 -3.10
CA GLU A 24 -13.76 -0.16 -4.39
C GLU A 24 -15.02 -0.88 -4.92
N ARG A 25 -15.01 -2.21 -4.93
CA ARG A 25 -16.17 -3.01 -5.37
C ARG A 25 -17.39 -2.76 -4.49
N ALA A 26 -17.22 -2.65 -3.18
CA ALA A 26 -18.30 -2.34 -2.26
C ALA A 26 -18.88 -0.95 -2.51
N ALA A 27 -18.03 0.07 -2.71
CA ALA A 27 -18.48 1.42 -3.02
C ALA A 27 -19.35 1.44 -4.29
N ARG A 28 -18.87 0.79 -5.35
CA ARG A 28 -19.61 0.65 -6.62
C ARG A 28 -20.93 -0.08 -6.46
N ALA A 29 -20.96 -1.18 -5.71
CA ALA A 29 -22.19 -1.95 -5.47
C ALA A 29 -23.23 -1.14 -4.70
N VAL A 30 -22.82 -0.50 -3.59
CA VAL A 30 -23.71 0.36 -2.79
C VAL A 30 -24.25 1.52 -3.62
N ALA A 31 -23.41 2.17 -4.44
CA ALA A 31 -23.84 3.25 -5.33
C ALA A 31 -24.84 2.77 -6.40
N ALA A 32 -24.60 1.60 -7.00
CA ALA A 32 -25.48 1.02 -8.02
C ALA A 32 -26.87 0.65 -7.47
N GLU A 33 -26.95 0.29 -6.18
CA GLU A 33 -28.20 0.01 -5.49
C GLU A 33 -28.91 1.26 -4.94
N GLY A 34 -28.36 2.45 -5.17
CA GLY A 34 -28.91 3.71 -4.65
C GLY A 34 -28.73 3.85 -3.12
N GLY A 35 -27.70 3.23 -2.57
CA GLY A 35 -27.37 3.31 -1.15
C GLY A 35 -26.95 4.71 -0.69
N PRO A 36 -26.84 4.94 0.63
CA PRO A 36 -26.58 6.27 1.17
C PRO A 36 -25.21 6.83 0.72
N GLU A 37 -25.19 8.10 0.29
CA GLU A 37 -23.99 8.77 -0.21
C GLU A 37 -22.82 8.74 0.80
N HIS A 38 -23.11 8.92 2.10
CA HIS A 38 -22.08 8.87 3.14
C HIS A 38 -21.41 7.50 3.28
N VAL A 39 -22.11 6.41 2.94
CA VAL A 39 -21.54 5.05 2.96
C VAL A 39 -20.60 4.86 1.77
N VAL A 40 -21.01 5.29 0.58
CA VAL A 40 -20.15 5.27 -0.62
C VAL A 40 -18.88 6.08 -0.38
N ALA A 41 -19.02 7.31 0.11
CA ALA A 41 -17.89 8.19 0.41
C ALA A 41 -16.94 7.59 1.46
N ALA A 42 -17.46 6.90 2.47
CA ALA A 42 -16.63 6.21 3.45
C ALA A 42 -15.81 5.06 2.83
N LEU A 43 -16.42 4.26 1.95
CA LEU A 43 -15.74 3.16 1.26
C LEU A 43 -14.65 3.67 0.30
N GLU A 44 -14.92 4.76 -0.43
CA GLU A 44 -13.95 5.43 -1.30
C GLU A 44 -12.80 6.08 -0.51
N ALA A 45 -13.08 6.61 0.69
CA ALA A 45 -12.03 7.09 1.60
C ALA A 45 -11.13 5.94 2.05
N VAL A 46 -11.72 4.80 2.44
CA VAL A 46 -10.97 3.61 2.85
C VAL A 46 -10.06 3.07 1.73
N ASP A 47 -10.52 2.99 0.47
CA ASP A 47 -9.63 2.58 -0.64
C ASP A 47 -8.42 3.51 -0.78
N ARG A 48 -8.63 4.84 -0.69
CA ARG A 48 -7.54 5.82 -0.75
C ARG A 48 -6.55 5.67 0.40
N ASP A 49 -7.05 5.47 1.61
CA ASP A 49 -6.21 5.28 2.80
C ASP A 49 -5.40 3.99 2.72
N LEU A 50 -6.01 2.90 2.25
CA LEU A 50 -5.32 1.63 2.01
C LEU A 50 -4.25 1.76 0.91
N LEU A 51 -4.49 2.55 -0.14
CA LEU A 51 -3.47 2.84 -1.15
C LEU A 51 -2.28 3.60 -0.57
N ALA A 52 -2.54 4.59 0.27
CA ALA A 52 -1.49 5.36 0.93
C ALA A 52 -0.65 4.45 1.85
N LEU A 53 -1.30 3.56 2.61
CA LEU A 53 -0.62 2.58 3.46
C LEU A 53 0.20 1.58 2.65
N HIS A 54 -0.33 1.06 1.54
CA HIS A 54 0.39 0.14 0.66
C HIS A 54 1.66 0.79 0.11
N ARG A 55 1.57 2.02 -0.41
CA ARG A 55 2.73 2.78 -0.92
C ARG A 55 3.77 3.01 0.17
N ARG A 56 3.33 3.44 1.35
CA ARG A 56 4.21 3.67 2.49
C ARG A 56 4.97 2.40 2.89
N LEU A 57 4.27 1.28 3.01
CA LEU A 57 4.91 0.00 3.37
C LEU A 57 5.93 -0.40 2.31
N LEU A 58 5.58 -0.30 1.02
CA LEU A 58 6.47 -0.58 -0.09
C LEU A 58 7.74 0.30 -0.05
N GLU A 59 7.57 1.61 0.15
CA GLU A 59 8.66 2.58 0.25
C GLU A 59 9.59 2.28 1.44
N GLU A 60 9.03 2.05 2.63
CA GLU A 60 9.79 1.82 3.86
C GLU A 60 10.51 0.46 3.91
N THR A 61 10.11 -0.52 3.08
CA THR A 61 10.64 -1.90 3.15
C THR A 61 11.44 -2.34 1.94
N LEU A 62 11.00 -2.01 0.73
CA LEU A 62 11.66 -2.45 -0.51
C LEU A 62 12.55 -1.36 -1.12
N PHE A 63 12.27 -0.09 -0.84
CA PHE A 63 13.01 1.04 -1.42
C PHE A 63 13.88 1.80 -0.41
N HIS A 64 13.61 1.69 0.90
CA HIS A 64 14.45 2.28 1.93
C HIS A 64 15.49 1.26 2.43
N VAL A 65 16.73 1.36 1.93
CA VAL A 65 17.87 0.62 2.47
C VAL A 65 18.63 1.53 3.44
N PRO A 66 18.63 1.26 4.76
CA PRO A 66 19.48 1.99 5.69
C PRO A 66 20.96 1.84 5.29
N GLY A 67 21.63 2.94 4.97
CA GLY A 67 23.05 2.96 4.55
C GLY A 67 23.29 2.89 3.03
N GLY A 68 22.25 2.82 2.20
CA GLY A 68 22.40 2.85 0.73
C GLY A 68 22.88 4.20 0.18
N ASP A 69 22.48 5.30 0.82
CA ASP A 69 22.88 6.66 0.43
C ASP A 69 24.39 6.91 0.65
N GLU A 70 24.97 6.28 1.68
CA GLU A 70 26.40 6.39 1.98
C GLU A 70 27.27 5.68 0.93
N GLN A 71 26.78 4.57 0.38
CA GLN A 71 27.50 3.76 -0.61
C GLN A 71 27.49 4.38 -2.02
N LEU A 72 26.42 5.11 -2.38
CA LEU A 72 26.35 5.89 -3.62
C LEU A 72 27.24 7.15 -3.57
N ALA A 73 27.39 7.77 -2.40
CA ALA A 73 28.27 8.92 -2.21
C ALA A 73 29.77 8.55 -2.31
N LEU A 74 30.17 7.35 -1.86
CA LEU A 74 31.54 6.85 -1.94
C LEU A 74 31.95 6.40 -3.37
N GLY A 75 31.00 5.93 -4.18
CA GLY A 75 31.25 5.52 -5.57
C GLY A 75 31.36 6.68 -6.58
N ALA A 76 30.80 7.84 -6.26
CA ALA A 76 30.89 9.05 -7.11
C ALA A 76 32.13 9.93 -6.84
N ALA A 77 32.94 9.57 -5.84
CA ALA A 77 34.17 10.27 -5.45
C ALA A 77 35.46 9.50 -5.81
N SER A 78 35.37 8.43 -6.59
CA SER A 78 36.49 7.61 -7.10
C SER A 78 36.71 7.82 -8.59
#